data_AF-A0A3M9ZRT4-F1
#
_entry.id   AF-A0A3M9ZRT4-F1
#
_cell.length_a   1.000
_cell.length_b   1.000
_cell.length_c   1.000
_cell.angle_alpha   90.00
_cell.angle_beta   90.00
_cell.angle_gamma   90.00
#
_symmetry.space_group_name_H-M   'P 1'
#
loop_
_entity.id
_entity.type
_entity.pdbx_description
1 polymer ?
#
loop_
_entity_poly.entity_id
_entity_poly.type
_entity_poly.pdbx_seq_one_letter_code
_entity_poly.pdbx_strand_id
1 'polypeptide(L)'
;MTSNTNNIWKKLAQKPENIIRAILMISIVLVTLPIIINYENFLNNSSNNSLSWFIILLEIPIAFGVTYVFWYLITLPDRKNKKYVRGKIKDNYQRRIEIAKNLRDDQSERRNMSLWLDEIELLYAADIHIMEIHARLLDADEIEECRHEQEVTRFVFINPLQKNPNDNYKIADLVEFFNDVMNFYVKTYVG
;
A
#
# COMPACT_ATOMS: atom_id res chain seq x y z
N MET A 1 -26.50 -24.12 20.92
CA MET A 1 -26.11 -22.83 21.55
C MET A 1 -24.67 -22.50 21.17
N THR A 2 -24.43 -21.96 19.96
CA THR A 2 -23.07 -21.66 19.44
C THR A 2 -23.02 -20.33 18.67
N SER A 3 -24.00 -19.45 18.84
CA SER A 3 -24.18 -18.24 18.03
C SER A 3 -23.44 -16.98 18.54
N ASN A 4 -23.02 -16.95 19.82
CA ASN A 4 -22.59 -15.70 20.43
C ASN A 4 -21.09 -15.38 20.25
N THR A 5 -20.22 -16.39 20.16
CA THR A 5 -18.77 -16.20 19.97
C THR A 5 -18.43 -15.71 18.57
N ASN A 6 -19.11 -16.21 17.53
CA ASN A 6 -18.90 -15.79 16.15
C ASN A 6 -19.21 -14.30 15.91
N ASN A 7 -20.14 -13.72 16.67
CA ASN A 7 -20.50 -12.30 16.57
C ASN A 7 -19.48 -11.37 17.23
N ILE A 8 -18.81 -11.83 18.29
CA ILE A 8 -17.76 -11.04 18.97
C ILE A 8 -16.51 -10.97 18.10
N TRP A 9 -16.08 -12.10 17.52
CA TRP A 9 -14.93 -12.12 16.62
C TRP A 9 -15.19 -11.32 15.33
N LYS A 10 -16.40 -11.36 14.77
CA LYS A 10 -16.79 -10.50 13.63
C LYS A 10 -16.81 -9.01 13.98
N LYS A 11 -17.29 -8.62 15.16
CA LYS A 11 -17.27 -7.22 15.62
C LYS A 11 -15.85 -6.72 15.93
N LEU A 12 -14.99 -7.57 16.47
CA LEU A 12 -13.57 -7.26 16.71
C LEU A 12 -12.81 -7.10 15.39
N ALA A 13 -13.10 -7.93 14.39
CA ALA A 13 -12.53 -7.83 13.05
C ALA A 13 -12.97 -6.58 12.27
N GLN A 14 -14.11 -5.96 12.63
CA GLN A 14 -14.63 -4.75 11.97
C GLN A 14 -13.97 -3.45 12.42
N LYS A 15 -13.27 -3.41 13.57
CA LYS A 15 -12.55 -2.22 14.05
C LYS A 15 -11.22 -2.60 14.73
N PRO A 16 -10.27 -3.21 14.00
CA PRO A 16 -8.97 -3.60 14.56
C PRO A 16 -8.21 -2.42 15.18
N GLU A 17 -8.46 -1.21 14.67
CA GLU A 17 -7.87 0.04 15.16
C GLU A 17 -8.21 0.32 16.63
N ASN A 18 -9.42 -0.02 17.10
CA ASN A 18 -9.83 0.21 18.49
C ASN A 18 -9.18 -0.78 19.46
N ILE A 19 -9.01 -2.03 19.02
CA ILE A 19 -8.32 -3.07 19.81
C ILE A 19 -6.84 -2.74 19.91
N ILE A 20 -6.23 -2.34 18.80
CA ILE A 20 -4.83 -1.89 18.76
C ILE A 20 -4.61 -0.69 19.67
N ARG A 21 -5.50 0.32 19.63
CA ARG A 21 -5.43 1.50 20.52
C ARG A 21 -5.58 1.12 21.99
N ALA A 22 -6.47 0.18 22.31
CA ALA A 22 -6.64 -0.32 23.68
C ALA A 22 -5.40 -1.08 24.16
N ILE A 23 -4.82 -1.94 23.33
CA ILE A 23 -3.57 -2.64 23.64
C ILE A 23 -2.41 -1.66 23.82
N LEU A 24 -2.33 -0.60 22.99
CA LEU A 24 -1.36 0.49 23.13
C LEU A 24 -1.51 1.21 24.48
N MET A 25 -2.73 1.62 24.84
CA MET A 25 -2.97 2.28 26.13
C MET A 25 -2.60 1.37 27.30
N ILE A 26 -2.97 0.09 27.25
CA ILE A 26 -2.63 -0.87 28.30
C ILE A 26 -1.11 -1.07 28.38
N SER A 27 -0.41 -1.14 27.24
CA SER A 27 1.04 -1.32 27.19
C SER A 27 1.79 -0.08 27.70
N ILE A 28 1.31 1.13 27.35
CA ILE A 28 1.84 2.38 27.89
C ILE A 28 1.70 2.38 29.41
N VAL A 29 0.51 2.10 29.93
CA VAL A 29 0.24 2.06 31.38
C VAL A 29 1.13 1.03 32.08
N LEU A 30 1.27 -0.17 31.51
CA LEU A 30 2.12 -1.24 32.07
C LEU A 30 3.60 -0.92 32.06
N VAL A 31 4.09 -0.12 31.11
CA VAL A 31 5.50 0.32 31.05
C VAL A 31 5.73 1.55 31.93
N THR A 32 4.79 2.49 31.99
CA THR A 32 4.96 3.74 32.76
C THR A 32 4.77 3.54 34.26
N LEU A 33 3.86 2.66 34.70
CA LEU A 33 3.63 2.44 36.14
C LEU A 33 4.89 1.98 36.88
N PRO A 34 5.61 0.93 36.41
CA PRO A 34 6.83 0.46 37.07
C PRO A 34 7.94 1.52 37.10
N ILE A 35 8.10 2.30 36.03
CA ILE A 35 9.08 3.39 35.95
C ILE A 35 8.75 4.47 36.98
N ILE A 36 7.48 4.88 37.10
CA ILE A 36 7.03 5.86 38.08
C ILE A 36 7.23 5.35 39.51
N ILE A 37 6.85 4.10 39.78
CA ILE A 37 7.02 3.47 41.11
C ILE A 37 8.50 3.37 41.48
N ASN A 38 9.37 2.94 40.55
CA ASN A 38 10.81 2.86 40.77
C ASN A 38 11.46 4.24 40.95
N TYR A 39 11.00 5.24 40.21
CA TYR A 39 11.45 6.63 40.33
C TYR A 39 11.05 7.26 41.67
N GLU A 40 9.81 7.04 42.14
CA GLU A 40 9.38 7.49 43.48
C GLU A 40 10.18 6.80 44.60
N ASN A 41 10.42 5.50 44.47
CA ASN A 41 11.25 4.74 45.41
C ASN A 41 12.71 5.22 45.41
N PHE A 42 13.24 5.66 44.27
CA PHE A 42 14.58 6.25 44.14
C PHE A 42 14.68 7.62 44.83
N LEU A 43 13.70 8.51 44.59
CA LEU A 43 13.66 9.84 45.23
C LEU A 43 13.53 9.74 46.76
N ASN A 44 12.75 8.76 47.26
CA ASN A 44 12.51 8.60 48.70
C ASN A 44 13.65 7.88 49.45
N ASN A 45 14.54 7.16 48.78
CA ASN A 45 15.61 6.36 49.42
C ASN A 45 17.04 6.80 49.00
N SER A 46 17.23 8.09 48.70
CA SER A 46 18.46 8.68 48.12
C SER A 46 19.79 8.44 48.84
N SER A 47 19.86 7.72 49.97
CA SER A 47 21.12 7.57 50.71
C SER A 47 21.99 6.39 50.30
N ASN A 48 21.53 5.43 49.50
CA ASN A 48 22.38 4.36 48.94
C ASN A 48 21.62 3.69 47.80
N ASN A 49 22.18 3.64 46.58
CA ASN A 49 22.12 2.48 45.68
C ASN A 49 22.59 2.84 44.26
N SER A 50 23.83 2.48 43.94
CA SER A 50 24.33 2.34 42.55
C SER A 50 23.47 1.37 41.71
N LEU A 51 22.72 0.48 42.37
CA LEU A 51 21.78 -0.45 41.76
C LEU A 51 20.60 0.26 41.06
N SER A 52 20.12 1.39 41.58
CA SER A 52 18.93 2.07 41.00
C SER A 52 19.25 2.76 39.66
N TRP A 53 20.43 3.35 39.53
CA TRP A 53 20.88 3.96 38.28
C TRP A 53 21.03 2.94 37.15
N PHE A 54 21.51 1.73 37.48
CA PHE A 54 21.59 0.62 36.53
C PHE A 54 20.21 0.14 36.06
N ILE A 55 19.23 0.10 36.96
CA ILE A 55 17.86 -0.28 36.64
C ILE A 55 17.23 0.75 35.70
N ILE A 56 17.36 2.05 36.00
CA ILE A 56 16.85 3.14 35.15
C ILE A 56 17.49 3.11 33.75
N LEU A 57 18.81 2.86 33.67
CA LEU A 57 19.52 2.74 32.40
C LEU A 57 19.07 1.53 31.56
N LEU A 58 18.59 0.45 32.19
CA LEU A 58 18.02 -0.70 31.50
C LEU A 58 16.55 -0.48 31.09
N GLU A 59 15.78 0.25 31.89
CA GLU A 59 14.36 0.55 31.61
C GLU A 59 14.18 1.41 30.34
N ILE A 60 15.08 2.36 30.09
CA ILE A 60 15.03 3.24 28.90
C ILE A 60 15.04 2.44 27.58
N PRO A 61 16.06 1.63 27.26
CA PRO A 61 16.10 0.87 26.00
C PRO A 61 14.97 -0.18 25.91
N ILE A 62 14.49 -0.72 27.03
CA ILE A 62 13.32 -1.61 27.05
C ILE A 62 12.08 -0.85 26.63
N ALA A 63 11.82 0.34 27.19
CA ALA A 63 10.67 1.16 26.83
C ALA A 63 10.69 1.58 25.35
N PHE A 64 11.86 2.02 24.84
CA PHE A 64 12.03 2.33 23.42
C PHE A 64 11.86 1.11 22.51
N GLY A 65 12.44 -0.05 22.88
CA GLY A 65 12.32 -1.29 22.13
C GLY A 65 10.88 -1.78 22.04
N VAL A 66 10.15 -1.75 23.16
CA VAL A 66 8.72 -2.12 23.21
C VAL A 66 7.89 -1.20 22.32
N THR A 67 8.10 0.12 22.42
CA THR A 67 7.39 1.11 21.59
C THR A 67 7.66 0.89 20.09
N TYR A 68 8.90 0.58 19.73
CA TYR A 68 9.28 0.30 18.35
C TYR A 68 8.61 -0.99 17.82
N VAL A 69 8.59 -2.07 18.62
CA VAL A 69 7.90 -3.32 18.25
C VAL A 69 6.41 -3.09 18.02
N PHE A 70 5.76 -2.32 18.90
CA PHE A 70 4.34 -1.98 18.72
C PHE A 70 4.11 -1.12 17.49
N TRP A 71 4.90 -0.07 17.27
CA TRP A 71 4.81 0.73 16.04
C TRP A 71 4.98 -0.14 14.79
N TYR A 72 5.94 -1.06 14.81
CA TYR A 72 6.15 -2.02 13.73
C TYR A 72 4.93 -2.92 13.51
N LEU A 73 4.35 -3.51 14.55
CA LEU A 73 3.15 -4.36 14.44
C LEU A 73 1.93 -3.61 13.93
N ILE A 74 1.79 -2.33 14.28
CA ILE A 74 0.66 -1.48 13.86
C ILE A 74 0.80 -1.05 12.41
N THR A 75 2.01 -0.75 11.96
CA THR A 75 2.28 -0.31 10.59
C THR A 75 2.46 -1.48 9.61
N LEU A 76 2.71 -2.69 10.10
CA LEU A 76 2.91 -3.89 9.26
C LEU A 76 1.72 -4.20 8.33
N PRO A 77 0.44 -4.15 8.76
CA PRO A 77 -0.71 -4.37 7.89
C PRO A 77 -0.79 -3.33 6.77
N ASP A 78 -0.61 -2.04 7.10
CA ASP A 78 -0.65 -0.96 6.12
C ASP A 78 0.49 -1.08 5.10
N ARG A 79 1.71 -1.46 5.53
CA ARG A 79 2.84 -1.75 4.61
C ARG A 79 2.55 -2.94 3.70
N LYS A 80 1.98 -4.03 4.24
CA LYS A 80 1.60 -5.21 3.46
C LYS A 80 0.50 -4.87 2.44
N ASN A 81 -0.48 -4.06 2.84
CA ASN A 81 -1.55 -3.61 1.97
C ASN A 81 -1.03 -2.66 0.89
N LYS A 82 -0.16 -1.70 1.22
CA LYS A 82 0.50 -0.81 0.25
C LYS A 82 1.28 -1.62 -0.81
N LYS A 83 2.06 -2.61 -0.37
CA LYS A 83 2.78 -3.52 -1.27
C LYS A 83 1.84 -4.37 -2.13
N TYR A 84 0.72 -4.84 -1.57
CA TYR A 84 -0.29 -5.60 -2.31
C TYR A 84 -0.94 -4.75 -3.41
N VAL A 85 -1.39 -3.53 -3.08
CA VAL A 85 -2.03 -2.61 -4.03
C VAL A 85 -1.06 -2.26 -5.15
N ARG A 86 0.17 -1.85 -4.82
CA ARG A 86 1.19 -1.51 -5.81
C ARG A 86 1.58 -2.71 -6.68
N GLY A 87 1.63 -3.91 -6.10
CA GLY A 87 1.82 -5.15 -6.84
C GLY A 87 0.70 -5.42 -7.85
N LYS A 88 -0.56 -5.21 -7.46
CA LYS A 88 -1.71 -5.38 -8.36
C LYS A 88 -1.70 -4.40 -9.53
N ILE A 89 -1.40 -3.14 -9.26
CA ILE A 89 -1.28 -2.11 -10.31
C ILE A 89 -0.13 -2.47 -11.27
N LYS A 90 1.01 -2.91 -10.73
CA LYS A 90 2.14 -3.40 -11.53
C LYS A 90 1.73 -4.57 -12.46
N ASP A 91 1.00 -5.56 -11.95
CA ASP A 91 0.50 -6.68 -12.77
C ASP A 91 -0.42 -6.18 -13.91
N ASN A 92 -1.27 -5.17 -13.63
CA ASN A 92 -2.13 -4.57 -14.65
C ASN A 92 -1.35 -3.76 -15.69
N TYR A 93 -0.24 -3.11 -15.32
CA TYR A 93 0.68 -2.52 -16.32
C TYR A 93 1.30 -3.59 -17.22
N GLN A 94 1.75 -4.72 -16.66
CA GLN A 94 2.29 -5.81 -17.46
C GLN A 94 1.28 -6.33 -18.48
N ARG A 95 0.01 -6.47 -18.06
CA ARG A 95 -1.07 -6.87 -18.96
C ARG A 95 -1.33 -5.86 -20.07
N ARG A 96 -1.31 -4.55 -19.77
CA ARG A 96 -1.42 -3.49 -20.81
C ARG A 96 -0.27 -3.55 -21.82
N ILE A 97 0.96 -3.79 -21.36
CA ILE A 97 2.14 -3.99 -22.23
C ILE A 97 1.97 -5.23 -23.11
N GLU A 98 1.47 -6.34 -22.54
CA GLU A 98 1.23 -7.57 -23.29
C GLU A 98 0.19 -7.36 -24.39
N ILE A 99 -0.93 -6.71 -24.08
CA ILE A 99 -1.95 -6.33 -25.07
C ILE A 99 -1.32 -5.49 -26.19
N ALA A 100 -0.57 -4.44 -25.84
CA ALA A 100 0.06 -3.57 -26.83
C ALA A 100 1.07 -4.31 -27.71
N LYS A 101 1.86 -5.24 -27.14
CA LYS A 101 2.79 -6.09 -27.90
C LYS A 101 2.05 -7.06 -28.82
N ASN A 102 0.97 -7.68 -28.36
CA ASN A 102 0.16 -8.59 -29.17
C ASN A 102 -0.46 -7.85 -30.38
N LEU A 103 -0.97 -6.64 -30.17
CA LEU A 103 -1.48 -5.78 -31.25
C LEU A 103 -0.40 -5.41 -32.29
N ARG A 104 0.84 -5.26 -31.83
CA ARG A 104 1.99 -4.95 -32.70
C ARG A 104 2.40 -6.17 -33.53
N ASP A 105 2.62 -7.30 -32.85
CA ASP A 105 3.29 -8.47 -33.39
C ASP A 105 2.31 -9.41 -34.13
N ASP A 106 1.01 -9.40 -33.78
CA ASP A 106 -0.03 -10.23 -34.42
C ASP A 106 -1.08 -9.38 -35.16
N GLN A 107 -1.06 -9.46 -36.50
CA GLN A 107 -2.04 -8.77 -37.34
C GLN A 107 -3.46 -9.34 -37.23
N SER A 108 -3.62 -10.60 -36.81
CA SER A 108 -4.93 -11.20 -36.64
C SER A 108 -5.67 -10.60 -35.43
N GLU A 109 -4.94 -10.20 -34.40
CA GLU A 109 -5.48 -9.55 -33.20
C GLU A 109 -6.03 -8.15 -33.48
N ARG A 110 -5.56 -7.49 -34.53
CA ARG A 110 -6.06 -6.15 -34.93
C ARG A 110 -7.52 -6.16 -35.37
N ARG A 111 -8.06 -7.33 -35.76
CA ARG A 111 -9.50 -7.47 -36.03
C ARG A 111 -10.34 -7.29 -34.76
N ASN A 112 -9.75 -7.61 -33.61
CA ASN A 112 -10.33 -7.45 -32.28
C ASN A 112 -9.81 -6.20 -31.57
N MET A 113 -9.21 -5.25 -32.30
CA MET A 113 -8.57 -4.06 -31.72
C MET A 113 -9.47 -3.30 -30.76
N SER A 114 -10.76 -3.11 -31.09
CA SER A 114 -11.69 -2.43 -30.18
C SER A 114 -11.78 -3.13 -28.83
N LEU A 115 -11.87 -4.46 -28.80
CA LEU A 115 -11.97 -5.25 -27.57
C LEU A 115 -10.69 -5.11 -26.73
N TRP A 116 -9.53 -5.16 -27.37
CA TRP A 116 -8.24 -4.99 -26.70
C TRP A 116 -8.05 -3.59 -26.12
N LEU A 117 -8.48 -2.55 -26.86
CA LEU A 117 -8.41 -1.17 -26.38
C LEU A 117 -9.41 -0.91 -25.24
N ASP A 118 -10.60 -1.50 -25.31
CA ASP A 118 -11.57 -1.45 -24.21
C ASP A 118 -11.04 -2.17 -22.96
N GLU A 119 -10.31 -3.28 -23.13
CA GLU A 119 -9.64 -3.97 -22.03
C GLU A 119 -8.59 -3.10 -21.35
N ILE A 120 -7.82 -2.32 -22.11
CA ILE A 120 -6.88 -1.33 -21.55
C ILE A 120 -7.61 -0.32 -20.67
N GLU A 121 -8.76 0.20 -21.12
CA GLU A 121 -9.57 1.14 -20.33
C GLU A 121 -10.11 0.52 -19.04
N LEU A 122 -10.55 -0.74 -19.11
CA LEU A 122 -11.02 -1.49 -17.95
C LEU A 122 -9.90 -1.72 -16.93
N LEU A 123 -8.66 -1.98 -17.39
CA LEU A 123 -7.51 -2.11 -16.50
C LEU A 123 -7.20 -0.80 -15.76
N TYR A 124 -7.26 0.35 -16.44
CA TYR A 124 -7.14 1.65 -15.79
C TYR A 124 -8.27 1.90 -14.77
N ALA A 125 -9.51 1.59 -15.12
CA ALA A 125 -10.63 1.74 -14.20
C ALA A 125 -10.48 0.86 -12.94
N ALA A 126 -9.96 -0.37 -13.10
CA ALA A 126 -9.66 -1.26 -12.00
C ALA A 126 -8.54 -0.72 -11.10
N ASP A 127 -7.49 -0.14 -11.69
CA ASP A 127 -6.39 0.48 -10.96
C ASP A 127 -6.86 1.70 -10.16
N ILE A 128 -7.58 2.62 -10.79
CA ILE A 128 -8.12 3.80 -10.10
C ILE A 128 -9.04 3.36 -8.96
N HIS A 129 -9.89 2.35 -9.18
CA HIS A 129 -10.79 1.86 -8.14
C HIS A 129 -10.04 1.26 -6.94
N ILE A 130 -9.01 0.42 -7.18
CA ILE A 130 -8.21 -0.14 -6.08
C ILE A 130 -7.43 0.96 -5.36
N MET A 131 -6.93 1.96 -6.09
CA MET A 131 -6.23 3.11 -5.52
C MET A 131 -7.16 3.98 -4.66
N GLU A 132 -8.39 4.23 -5.09
CA GLU A 132 -9.41 4.96 -4.32
C GLU A 132 -9.78 4.23 -3.03
N ILE A 133 -10.04 2.91 -3.09
CA ILE A 133 -10.34 2.09 -1.90
C ILE A 133 -9.19 2.18 -0.88
N HIS A 134 -7.96 2.24 -1.38
CA HIS A 134 -6.75 2.24 -0.57
C HIS A 134 -6.07 3.61 -0.49
N ALA A 135 -6.80 4.70 -0.76
CA ALA A 135 -6.21 6.04 -0.90
C ALA A 135 -5.42 6.48 0.35
N ARG A 136 -5.84 6.05 1.54
CA ARG A 136 -5.12 6.33 2.80
C ARG A 136 -3.70 5.73 2.86
N LEU A 137 -3.40 4.76 2.01
CA LEU A 137 -2.14 4.01 1.96
C LEU A 137 -1.21 4.49 0.84
N LEU A 138 -1.74 5.26 -0.12
CA LEU A 138 -1.03 5.70 -1.30
C LEU A 138 -0.72 7.19 -1.21
N ASP A 139 0.25 7.61 -2.00
CA ASP A 139 0.62 9.01 -2.08
C ASP A 139 -0.39 9.70 -3.03
N ALA A 140 -0.83 10.94 -2.71
CA ALA A 140 -1.96 11.56 -3.43
C ALA A 140 -1.65 11.82 -4.91
N ASP A 141 -0.39 12.10 -5.21
CA ASP A 141 0.17 12.21 -6.56
C ASP A 141 0.07 10.90 -7.35
N GLU A 142 0.20 9.74 -6.69
CA GLU A 142 0.15 8.42 -7.35
C GLU A 142 -1.21 8.19 -8.03
N ILE A 143 -2.31 8.61 -7.38
CA ILE A 143 -3.67 8.44 -7.92
C ILE A 143 -3.91 9.41 -9.08
N GLU A 144 -3.46 10.66 -8.93
CA GLU A 144 -3.65 11.69 -9.96
C GLU A 144 -2.82 11.38 -11.22
N GLU A 145 -1.60 10.89 -11.04
CA GLU A 145 -0.75 10.45 -12.16
C GLU A 145 -1.41 9.30 -12.93
N CYS A 146 -1.99 8.31 -12.24
CA CYS A 146 -2.71 7.21 -12.89
C CYS A 146 -3.93 7.70 -13.71
N ARG A 147 -4.66 8.72 -13.22
CA ARG A 147 -5.75 9.36 -13.98
C ARG A 147 -5.22 10.11 -15.19
N HIS A 148 -4.15 10.87 -15.02
CA HIS A 148 -3.51 11.60 -16.11
C HIS A 148 -3.03 10.65 -17.22
N GLU A 149 -2.38 9.55 -16.83
CA GLU A 149 -1.96 8.49 -17.75
C GLU A 149 -3.15 7.85 -18.50
N GLN A 150 -4.28 7.63 -17.82
CA GLN A 150 -5.50 7.12 -18.46
C GLN A 150 -5.98 8.09 -19.56
N GLU A 151 -6.01 9.39 -19.25
CA GLU A 151 -6.42 10.42 -20.22
C GLU A 151 -5.46 10.49 -21.41
N VAL A 152 -4.15 10.52 -21.15
CA VAL A 152 -3.12 10.48 -22.20
C VAL A 152 -3.31 9.22 -23.06
N THR A 153 -3.48 8.06 -22.43
CA THR A 153 -3.70 6.79 -23.14
C THR A 153 -4.91 6.87 -24.06
N ARG A 154 -6.03 7.38 -23.55
CA ARG A 154 -7.28 7.52 -24.28
C ARG A 154 -7.15 8.45 -25.47
N PHE A 155 -6.67 9.67 -25.26
CA PHE A 155 -6.66 10.71 -26.29
C PHE A 155 -5.54 10.54 -27.29
N VAL A 156 -4.35 10.15 -26.82
CA VAL A 156 -3.18 10.03 -27.67
C VAL A 156 -3.18 8.71 -28.41
N PHE A 157 -3.62 7.60 -27.83
CA PHE A 157 -3.45 6.27 -28.46
C PHE A 157 -4.78 5.57 -28.79
N ILE A 158 -5.67 5.39 -27.82
CA ILE A 158 -6.91 4.60 -28.02
C ILE A 158 -7.80 5.22 -29.10
N ASN A 159 -8.13 6.51 -28.98
CA ASN A 159 -9.03 7.18 -29.92
C ASN A 159 -8.48 7.17 -31.37
N PRO A 160 -7.17 7.44 -31.61
CA PRO A 160 -6.58 7.27 -32.94
C PRO A 160 -6.58 5.83 -33.44
N LEU A 161 -6.24 4.86 -32.61
CA LEU A 161 -6.18 3.45 -33.01
C LEU A 161 -7.57 2.86 -33.30
N GLN A 162 -8.62 3.32 -32.63
CA GLN A 162 -10.00 2.98 -32.97
C GLN A 162 -10.40 3.50 -34.37
N LYS A 163 -9.90 4.68 -34.76
CA LYS A 163 -10.16 5.26 -36.09
C LYS A 163 -9.30 4.62 -37.19
N ASN A 164 -8.06 4.29 -36.87
CA ASN A 164 -7.12 3.64 -37.79
C ASN A 164 -6.38 2.47 -37.10
N PRO A 165 -6.99 1.27 -37.06
CA PRO A 165 -6.39 0.10 -36.39
C PRO A 165 -5.10 -0.43 -37.03
N ASN A 166 -4.77 0.04 -38.24
CA ASN A 166 -3.60 -0.41 -39.00
C ASN A 166 -2.40 0.55 -38.85
N ASP A 167 -2.48 1.55 -37.98
CA ASP A 167 -1.39 2.48 -37.72
C ASP A 167 -0.26 1.80 -36.92
N ASN A 168 0.69 1.20 -37.63
CA ASN A 168 1.84 0.51 -37.03
C ASN A 168 2.71 1.42 -36.16
N TYR A 169 2.84 2.71 -36.53
CA TYR A 169 3.63 3.66 -35.75
C TYR A 169 2.96 3.91 -34.41
N LYS A 170 1.65 4.12 -34.42
CA LYS A 170 0.89 4.38 -33.21
C LYS A 170 0.85 3.21 -32.25
N ILE A 171 0.82 1.99 -32.77
CA ILE A 171 0.92 0.76 -31.96
C ILE A 171 2.33 0.64 -31.36
N ALA A 172 3.39 0.97 -32.11
CA ALA A 172 4.75 0.96 -31.58
C ALA A 172 4.94 1.99 -30.46
N ASP A 173 4.45 3.22 -30.66
CA ASP A 173 4.49 4.28 -29.65
C ASP A 173 3.72 3.88 -28.38
N LEU A 174 2.58 3.18 -28.51
CA LEU A 174 1.80 2.69 -27.37
C LEU A 174 2.60 1.67 -26.53
N VAL A 175 3.33 0.77 -27.19
CA VAL A 175 4.20 -0.19 -26.50
C VAL A 175 5.30 0.54 -25.74
N GLU A 176 5.97 1.48 -26.39
CA GLU A 176 7.05 2.27 -25.76
C GLU A 176 6.52 3.04 -24.54
N PHE A 177 5.41 3.76 -24.73
CA PHE A 177 4.74 4.51 -23.66
C PHE A 177 4.43 3.64 -22.44
N PHE A 178 3.81 2.46 -22.61
CA PHE A 178 3.52 1.60 -21.46
C PHE A 178 4.77 1.03 -20.79
N ASN A 179 5.84 0.75 -21.54
CA ASN A 179 7.10 0.33 -20.93
C ASN A 179 7.71 1.45 -20.09
N ASP A 180 7.71 2.68 -20.61
CA ASP A 180 8.26 3.85 -19.91
C ASP A 180 7.48 4.17 -18.64
N VAL A 181 6.15 4.20 -18.74
CA VAL A 181 5.25 4.40 -17.60
C VAL A 181 5.46 3.31 -16.55
N MET A 182 5.52 2.04 -16.96
CA MET A 182 5.74 0.96 -16.00
C MET A 182 7.12 1.03 -15.34
N ASN A 183 8.16 1.37 -16.10
CA ASN A 183 9.51 1.54 -15.57
C ASN A 183 9.56 2.69 -14.55
N PHE A 184 8.90 3.81 -14.86
CA PHE A 184 8.75 4.93 -13.96
C PHE A 184 7.99 4.52 -12.69
N TYR A 185 6.82 3.91 -12.82
CA TYR A 185 5.99 3.48 -11.69
C TYR A 185 6.74 2.50 -10.77
N VAL A 186 7.43 1.51 -11.33
CA VAL A 186 8.23 0.56 -10.55
C VAL A 186 9.36 1.26 -9.81
N LYS A 187 10.06 2.19 -10.46
CA LYS A 187 11.18 2.93 -9.87
C LYS A 187 10.73 3.89 -8.76
N THR A 188 9.58 4.54 -8.93
CA THR A 188 9.10 5.59 -8.02
C THR A 188 8.34 4.99 -6.83
N TYR A 189 7.50 3.97 -7.06
CA TYR A 189 6.54 3.52 -6.06
C TYR A 189 6.76 2.06 -5.60
N VAL A 190 7.36 1.19 -6.41
CA VAL A 190 7.49 -0.25 -6.06
C VAL A 190 8.86 -0.60 -5.46
N GLY A 191 9.94 0.01 -5.97
CA GLY A 191 11.33 -0.19 -5.55
C GLY A 191 11.65 0.40 -4.19
#